data_AF-A0A0Q4RCR1-F1
#
_entry.id   AF-A0A0Q4RCR1-F1
#
_cell.length_a   1.000
_cell.length_b   1.000
_cell.length_c   1.000
_cell.angle_alpha   90.00
_cell.angle_beta   90.00
_cell.angle_gamma   90.00
#
_symmetry.space_group_name_H-M   'P 1'
#
loop_
_entity.id
_entity.type
_entity.pdbx_description
1 polymer ?
#
loop_
_entity_poly.entity_id
_entity_poly.type
_entity_poly.pdbx_seq_one_letter_code
_entity_poly.pdbx_strand_id
1 'polypeptide(L)'
;MNIYYSKLGRQMDGRTPIDRAGYYVLYEDGEAGYSLCKPEHVETITTEKFVHALVEGCKVAIQSFADSDHNKDVYAFNLYADEHNSIYIYMNTLESFEETLRSYPKLKSAHEVNSLKYNQGDFEFQYWQEHMGMHGLVIDFFEKLAYLTEDLEEEETPAKDSDPIVAFETGIMKAGFQVLVLKAVKRLIEEDAFQSLNKTKNFIAFAATGNDYLDYSLIMRKTIDPQLFYEIFPDLQEKDEQFKQTMQQNQQLSVGKYLDYWLDALESEFAEVSPFQFDKAEIDVFLQLESFGNALAVECIARLEKLADKEELEQEDNQLIYYYAEAIHFAGGLSPEQKLECIRIAERLDENQEETFGLIQDWATLLK
;
A
#
# COMPACT_ATOMS: atom_id res chain seq x y z
N MET A 1 3.33 8.58 15.35
CA MET A 1 3.71 7.42 14.55
C MET A 1 2.54 7.03 13.65
N ASN A 2 2.75 6.99 12.33
CA ASN A 2 1.74 6.62 11.35
C ASN A 2 1.92 5.12 11.00
N ILE A 3 0.94 4.27 11.34
CA ILE A 3 0.98 2.82 11.01
C ILE A 3 0.37 2.48 9.64
N TYR A 4 0.00 3.50 8.85
CA TYR A 4 -0.65 3.35 7.55
C TYR A 4 0.10 2.39 6.62
N TYR A 5 1.42 2.56 6.44
CA TYR A 5 2.18 1.69 5.53
C TYR A 5 2.36 0.26 6.04
N SER A 6 2.27 0.02 7.36
CA SER A 6 2.17 -1.35 7.89
C SER A 6 0.84 -2.00 7.51
N LYS A 7 -0.28 -1.28 7.68
CA LYS A 7 -1.61 -1.75 7.28
C LYS A 7 -1.67 -2.05 5.79
N LEU A 8 -1.20 -1.11 4.97
CA LEU A 8 -1.12 -1.27 3.52
C LEU A 8 -0.23 -2.47 3.14
N GLY A 9 0.95 -2.58 3.75
CA GLY A 9 1.85 -3.72 3.56
C GLY A 9 1.15 -5.06 3.86
N ARG A 10 0.36 -5.16 4.94
CA ARG A 10 -0.37 -6.39 5.27
C ARG A 10 -1.42 -6.73 4.23
N GLN A 11 -2.12 -5.73 3.69
CA GLN A 11 -3.09 -5.94 2.61
C GLN A 11 -2.39 -6.40 1.33
N MET A 12 -1.23 -5.82 0.99
CA MET A 12 -0.38 -6.22 -0.15
C MET A 12 0.16 -7.65 -0.03
N ASP A 13 0.43 -8.09 1.19
CA ASP A 13 0.83 -9.46 1.53
C ASP A 13 -0.34 -10.45 1.54
N GLY A 14 -1.59 -9.97 1.45
CA GLY A 14 -2.79 -10.81 1.57
C GLY A 14 -3.06 -11.30 3.00
N ARG A 15 -2.41 -10.68 4.00
CA ARG A 15 -2.62 -10.97 5.43
C ARG A 15 -3.91 -10.33 5.95
N THR A 16 -4.35 -9.26 5.30
CA THR A 16 -5.60 -8.57 5.60
C THR A 16 -6.41 -8.47 4.31
N PRO A 17 -7.66 -8.99 4.29
CA PRO A 17 -8.49 -8.88 3.10
C PRO A 17 -8.88 -7.42 2.85
N ILE A 18 -9.15 -7.10 1.59
CA ILE A 18 -9.79 -5.83 1.21
C ILE A 18 -11.21 -5.85 1.77
N ASP A 19 -11.63 -4.75 2.40
CA ASP A 19 -12.98 -4.61 2.91
C ASP A 19 -14.03 -4.70 1.78
N ARG A 20 -15.15 -5.35 2.05
CA ARG A 20 -16.26 -5.52 1.10
C ARG A 20 -17.60 -5.05 1.69
N ALA A 21 -17.56 -4.34 2.81
CA ALA A 21 -18.75 -3.78 3.44
C ALA A 21 -19.16 -2.47 2.74
N GLY A 22 -20.30 -2.51 2.04
CA GLY A 22 -20.91 -1.33 1.43
C GLY A 22 -20.37 -0.96 0.05
N TYR A 23 -20.86 0.18 -0.44
CA TYR A 23 -20.59 0.72 -1.77
C TYR A 23 -20.58 2.24 -1.73
N TYR A 24 -19.58 2.85 -2.38
CA TYR A 24 -19.63 4.26 -2.76
C TYR A 24 -20.31 4.39 -4.12
N VAL A 25 -21.17 5.40 -4.28
CA VAL A 25 -21.98 5.63 -5.48
C VAL A 25 -21.71 7.02 -6.02
N LEU A 26 -21.42 7.10 -7.32
CA LEU A 26 -21.29 8.35 -8.06
C LEU A 26 -22.61 8.68 -8.79
N TYR A 27 -23.07 9.92 -8.70
CA TYR A 27 -24.33 10.39 -9.27
C TYR A 27 -24.13 11.36 -10.44
N GLU A 28 -25.16 11.55 -11.29
CA GLU A 28 -25.11 12.40 -12.49
C GLU A 28 -24.82 13.89 -12.23
N ASP A 29 -25.12 14.36 -11.03
CA ASP A 29 -24.86 15.73 -10.58
C ASP A 29 -23.40 15.93 -10.09
N GLY A 30 -22.60 14.86 -10.10
CA GLY A 30 -21.21 14.88 -9.66
C GLY A 30 -21.05 14.74 -8.14
N GLU A 31 -22.10 14.36 -7.41
CA GLU A 31 -21.99 14.07 -5.99
C GLU A 31 -21.69 12.59 -5.71
N ALA A 32 -21.19 12.30 -4.51
CA ALA A 32 -20.99 10.95 -3.99
C ALA A 32 -22.00 10.61 -2.88
N GLY A 33 -22.28 9.32 -2.71
CA GLY A 33 -23.04 8.78 -1.58
C GLY A 33 -22.55 7.40 -1.17
N TYR A 34 -23.00 6.94 0.00
CA TYR A 34 -22.64 5.64 0.56
C TYR A 34 -23.88 4.77 0.76
N SER A 35 -23.78 3.49 0.41
CA SER A 35 -24.85 2.51 0.60
C SER A 35 -24.31 1.20 1.19
N LEU A 36 -24.95 0.69 2.23
CA LEU A 36 -24.62 -0.59 2.84
C LEU A 36 -25.03 -1.78 1.95
N CYS A 37 -26.04 -1.58 1.11
CA CYS A 37 -26.54 -2.59 0.19
C CYS A 37 -26.05 -2.30 -1.22
N LYS A 38 -25.96 -3.36 -2.04
CA LYS A 38 -25.67 -3.19 -3.46
C LYS A 38 -26.80 -2.37 -4.10
N PRO A 39 -26.52 -1.21 -4.71
CA PRO A 39 -27.59 -0.42 -5.31
C PRO A 39 -28.19 -1.14 -6.52
N GLU A 40 -29.50 -1.03 -6.68
CA GLU A 40 -30.24 -1.64 -7.78
C GLU A 40 -30.05 -0.82 -9.07
N HIS A 41 -30.07 -1.49 -10.22
CA HIS A 41 -30.05 -0.87 -11.56
C HIS A 41 -28.83 -0.02 -11.93
N VAL A 42 -27.81 0.08 -11.07
CA VAL A 42 -26.52 0.71 -11.37
C VAL A 42 -25.44 -0.34 -11.67
N GLU A 43 -24.46 0.00 -12.51
CA GLU A 43 -23.27 -0.85 -12.62
C GLU A 43 -22.47 -0.82 -11.32
N THR A 44 -22.23 -2.00 -10.76
CA THR A 44 -21.32 -2.18 -9.62
C THR A 44 -19.96 -2.66 -10.11
N ILE A 45 -18.90 -1.96 -9.71
CA ILE A 45 -17.50 -2.28 -9.90
C ILE A 45 -16.99 -3.01 -8.66
N THR A 46 -16.74 -4.31 -8.83
CA THR A 46 -16.10 -5.14 -7.80
C THR A 46 -14.58 -5.09 -7.93
N THR A 47 -13.86 -5.57 -6.92
CA THR A 47 -12.40 -5.70 -6.98
C THR A 47 -11.91 -6.43 -8.24
N GLU A 48 -12.60 -7.48 -8.67
CA GLU A 48 -12.25 -8.25 -9.88
C GLU A 48 -12.50 -7.45 -11.17
N LYS A 49 -13.62 -6.71 -11.25
CA LYS A 49 -13.91 -5.84 -12.38
C LYS A 49 -12.91 -4.68 -12.48
N PHE A 50 -12.52 -4.11 -11.34
CA PHE A 50 -11.53 -3.04 -11.30
C PHE A 50 -10.16 -3.51 -11.79
N VAL A 51 -9.68 -4.66 -11.29
CA VAL A 51 -8.43 -5.28 -11.79
C VAL A 51 -8.52 -5.58 -13.28
N HIS A 52 -9.67 -6.07 -13.77
CA HIS A 52 -9.85 -6.30 -15.19
C HIS A 52 -9.77 -5.01 -16.01
N ALA A 53 -10.39 -3.92 -15.55
CA ALA A 53 -10.31 -2.62 -16.22
C ALA A 53 -8.86 -2.09 -16.25
N LEU A 54 -8.13 -2.21 -15.14
CA LEU A 54 -6.70 -1.87 -15.08
C LEU A 54 -5.88 -2.66 -16.10
N VAL A 55 -6.04 -3.99 -16.13
CA VAL A 55 -5.29 -4.87 -17.03
C VAL A 55 -5.56 -4.56 -18.49
N GLU A 56 -6.84 -4.48 -18.89
CA GLU A 56 -7.17 -4.21 -20.29
C GLU A 56 -6.82 -2.78 -20.70
N GLY A 57 -7.00 -1.81 -19.81
CA GLY A 57 -6.56 -0.43 -20.05
C GLY A 57 -5.04 -0.30 -20.20
N CYS A 58 -4.27 -1.02 -19.38
CA CYS A 58 -2.82 -1.09 -19.52
C CYS A 58 -2.42 -1.70 -20.86
N LYS A 59 -3.08 -2.77 -21.32
CA LYS A 59 -2.80 -3.37 -22.64
C LYS A 59 -3.02 -2.38 -23.78
N VAL A 60 -4.04 -1.52 -23.69
CA VAL A 60 -4.27 -0.45 -24.67
C VAL A 60 -3.11 0.53 -24.68
N ALA A 61 -2.67 1.02 -23.51
CA ALA A 61 -1.55 1.93 -23.40
C ALA A 61 -0.23 1.30 -23.88
N ILE A 62 0.03 0.04 -23.50
CA ILE A 62 1.17 -0.76 -23.93
C ILE A 62 1.20 -0.89 -25.45
N GLN A 63 0.07 -1.26 -26.08
CA GLN A 63 -0.01 -1.41 -27.53
C GLN A 63 0.21 -0.07 -28.24
N SER A 64 -0.39 1.01 -27.73
CA SER A 64 -0.20 2.37 -28.25
C SER A 64 1.28 2.79 -28.24
N PHE A 65 1.98 2.58 -27.11
CA PHE A 65 3.41 2.85 -27.04
C PHE A 65 4.22 1.92 -27.95
N ALA A 66 3.87 0.64 -27.99
CA ALA A 66 4.56 -0.37 -28.79
C ALA A 66 4.54 -0.07 -30.29
N ASP A 67 3.47 0.55 -30.78
CA ASP A 67 3.29 0.97 -32.17
C ASP A 67 3.96 2.31 -32.50
N SER A 68 4.51 3.01 -31.50
CA SER A 68 5.20 4.29 -31.68
C SER A 68 6.67 4.11 -32.11
N ASP A 69 7.26 5.19 -32.64
CA ASP A 69 8.69 5.22 -32.98
C ASP A 69 9.63 5.20 -31.75
N HIS A 70 9.05 5.31 -30.54
CA HIS A 70 9.76 5.33 -29.26
C HIS A 70 9.93 3.93 -28.63
N ASN A 71 9.32 2.87 -29.17
CA ASN A 71 9.47 1.50 -28.66
C ASN A 71 10.85 0.90 -29.02
N LYS A 72 11.91 1.49 -28.45
CA LYS A 72 13.32 1.12 -28.62
C LYS A 72 13.97 1.05 -27.24
N ASP A 73 14.65 -0.05 -26.97
CA ASP A 73 15.41 -0.24 -25.73
C ASP A 73 14.62 0.13 -24.46
N VAL A 74 13.34 -0.23 -24.43
CA VAL A 74 12.45 -0.06 -23.28
C VAL A 74 12.98 -0.93 -22.14
N TYR A 75 13.17 -0.33 -20.96
CA TYR A 75 13.72 -1.02 -19.79
C TYR A 75 12.77 -1.06 -18.59
N ALA A 76 11.71 -0.24 -18.59
CA ALA A 76 10.78 -0.19 -17.49
C ALA A 76 9.34 0.06 -17.96
N PHE A 77 8.42 -0.68 -17.35
CA PHE A 77 7.01 -0.37 -17.25
C PHE A 77 6.66 -0.27 -15.76
N ASN A 78 5.88 0.74 -15.38
CA ASN A 78 5.36 0.88 -14.03
C ASN A 78 3.87 1.24 -14.04
N LEU A 79 3.07 0.51 -13.25
CA LEU A 79 1.71 0.92 -12.91
C LEU A 79 1.73 1.48 -11.50
N TYR A 80 1.45 2.77 -11.40
CA TYR A 80 1.62 3.59 -10.22
C TYR A 80 0.26 3.99 -9.65
N ALA A 81 0.10 3.85 -8.34
CA ALA A 81 -1.08 4.28 -7.61
C ALA A 81 -0.64 5.17 -6.43
N ASP A 82 -0.80 6.47 -6.56
CA ASP A 82 -0.34 7.40 -5.54
C ASP A 82 -1.29 7.53 -4.34
N GLU A 83 -0.85 8.31 -3.36
CA GLU A 83 -1.62 8.62 -2.15
C GLU A 83 -2.78 9.59 -2.40
N HIS A 84 -2.87 10.16 -3.60
CA HIS A 84 -3.95 11.04 -4.05
C HIS A 84 -4.99 10.30 -4.90
N ASN A 85 -5.04 8.97 -4.77
CA ASN A 85 -5.97 8.09 -5.47
C ASN A 85 -5.89 8.18 -7.00
N SER A 86 -4.74 8.57 -7.55
CA SER A 86 -4.51 8.68 -8.99
C SER A 86 -3.74 7.49 -9.52
N ILE A 87 -4.09 7.04 -10.74
CA ILE A 87 -3.47 5.87 -11.36
C ILE A 87 -2.77 6.27 -12.65
N TYR A 88 -1.46 6.02 -12.68
CA TYR A 88 -0.60 6.37 -13.80
C TYR A 88 0.13 5.16 -14.34
N ILE A 89 0.41 5.19 -15.65
CA ILE A 89 1.26 4.21 -16.31
C ILE A 89 2.52 4.94 -16.77
N TYR A 90 3.67 4.51 -16.29
CA TYR A 90 4.96 5.03 -16.70
C TYR A 90 5.70 4.01 -17.56
N MET A 91 6.36 4.49 -18.61
CA MET A 91 7.28 3.70 -19.42
C MET A 91 8.56 4.50 -19.65
N ASN A 92 9.69 3.83 -19.80
CA ASN A 92 10.93 4.53 -20.13
C ASN A 92 11.88 3.72 -21.01
N THR A 93 12.71 4.46 -21.75
CA THR A 93 13.73 3.94 -22.66
C THR A 93 15.12 4.31 -22.18
N LEU A 94 16.14 3.54 -22.58
CA LEU A 94 17.52 3.88 -22.23
C LEU A 94 17.94 5.24 -22.77
N GLU A 95 17.47 5.62 -23.96
CA GLU A 95 17.74 6.94 -24.57
C GLU A 95 17.20 8.07 -23.70
N SER A 96 15.92 8.02 -23.33
CA SER A 96 15.28 9.00 -22.45
C SER A 96 15.98 9.09 -21.09
N PHE A 97 16.35 7.95 -20.50
CA PHE A 97 17.09 7.94 -19.24
C PHE A 97 18.47 8.63 -19.37
N GLU A 98 19.21 8.40 -20.46
CA GLU A 98 20.49 9.09 -20.68
C GLU A 98 20.32 10.61 -20.82
N GLU A 99 19.23 11.06 -21.43
CA GLU A 99 18.90 12.49 -21.53
C GLU A 99 18.58 13.08 -20.16
N THR A 100 17.72 12.43 -19.38
CA THR A 100 17.45 12.78 -17.98
C THR A 100 18.74 12.83 -17.18
N LEU A 101 19.59 11.81 -17.25
CA LEU A 101 20.85 11.76 -16.49
C LEU A 101 21.78 12.95 -16.81
N ARG A 102 21.83 13.41 -18.07
CA ARG A 102 22.62 14.60 -18.46
C ARG A 102 22.12 15.88 -17.80
N SER A 103 20.85 15.96 -17.44
CA SER A 103 20.24 17.10 -16.72
C SER A 103 20.62 17.13 -15.22
N TYR A 104 21.13 16.02 -14.69
CA TYR A 104 21.58 15.88 -13.30
C TYR A 104 23.11 15.70 -13.18
N PRO A 105 23.94 16.70 -13.55
CA PRO A 105 25.40 16.56 -13.60
C PRO A 105 26.07 16.40 -12.23
N LYS A 106 25.30 16.48 -11.13
CA LYS A 106 25.79 16.37 -9.76
C LYS A 106 25.71 14.96 -9.18
N LEU A 107 25.01 14.03 -9.83
CA LEU A 107 24.96 12.63 -9.38
C LEU A 107 26.32 11.99 -9.59
N LYS A 108 26.85 11.36 -8.54
CA LYS A 108 28.24 10.89 -8.49
C LYS A 108 28.35 9.39 -8.22
N SER A 109 27.35 8.80 -7.58
CA SER A 109 27.35 7.40 -7.19
C SER A 109 26.47 6.55 -8.11
N ALA A 110 26.78 5.26 -8.21
CA ALA A 110 25.94 4.31 -8.94
C ALA A 110 24.53 4.20 -8.35
N HIS A 111 24.41 4.31 -7.02
CA HIS A 111 23.12 4.31 -6.32
C HIS A 111 22.25 5.50 -6.75
N GLU A 112 22.79 6.72 -6.73
CA GLU A 112 22.07 7.93 -7.19
C GLU A 112 21.60 7.80 -8.66
N VAL A 113 22.44 7.23 -9.53
CA VAL A 113 22.09 7.00 -10.94
C VAL A 113 20.99 5.96 -11.08
N ASN A 114 21.03 4.88 -10.30
CA ASN A 114 20.00 3.84 -10.29
C ASN A 114 18.68 4.35 -9.70
N SER A 115 18.72 5.13 -8.62
CA SER A 115 17.55 5.78 -8.05
C SER A 115 16.87 6.69 -9.08
N LEU A 116 17.65 7.54 -9.78
CA LEU A 116 17.13 8.34 -10.90
C LEU A 116 16.51 7.47 -12.00
N LYS A 117 17.14 6.34 -12.33
CA LYS A 117 16.70 5.45 -13.42
C LYS A 117 15.31 4.87 -13.19
N TYR A 118 14.91 4.64 -11.95
CA TYR A 118 13.62 4.03 -11.62
C TYR A 118 12.67 5.00 -10.89
N ASN A 119 13.04 6.28 -10.78
CA ASN A 119 12.16 7.34 -10.29
C ASN A 119 11.09 7.68 -11.33
N GLN A 120 9.83 7.42 -11.00
CA GLN A 120 8.68 7.63 -11.89
C GLN A 120 8.54 9.09 -12.34
N GLY A 121 8.89 10.05 -11.47
CA GLY A 121 8.82 11.48 -11.78
C GLY A 121 9.77 11.92 -12.91
N ASP A 122 10.78 11.11 -13.22
CA ASP A 122 11.77 11.35 -14.27
C ASP A 122 11.56 10.47 -15.52
N PHE A 123 10.46 9.71 -15.59
CA PHE A 123 10.12 8.94 -16.79
C PHE A 123 9.53 9.85 -17.86
N GLU A 124 10.01 9.69 -19.09
CA GLU A 124 9.59 10.50 -20.23
C GLU A 124 8.15 10.19 -20.66
N PHE A 125 7.75 8.91 -20.64
CA PHE A 125 6.45 8.49 -21.15
C PHE A 125 5.49 8.22 -20.00
N GLN A 126 4.46 9.06 -19.90
CA GLN A 126 3.43 9.01 -18.87
C GLN A 126 2.06 8.89 -19.54
N TYR A 127 1.28 7.93 -19.07
CA TYR A 127 -0.07 7.67 -19.52
C TYR A 127 -1.01 7.66 -18.32
N TRP A 128 -2.28 7.94 -18.61
CA TRP A 128 -3.35 8.11 -17.63
C TRP A 128 -4.65 7.51 -18.19
N GLN A 129 -5.77 7.66 -17.49
CA GLN A 129 -7.05 7.04 -17.82
C GLN A 129 -7.52 7.27 -19.26
N GLU A 130 -7.32 8.46 -19.85
CA GLU A 130 -7.70 8.75 -21.24
C GLU A 130 -6.94 7.89 -22.27
N HIS A 131 -5.76 7.40 -21.91
CA HIS A 131 -4.92 6.53 -22.74
C HIS A 131 -5.28 5.04 -22.62
N MET A 132 -6.18 4.68 -21.69
CA MET A 132 -6.59 3.31 -21.42
C MET A 132 -7.82 2.88 -22.25
N GLY A 133 -8.20 3.68 -23.25
CA GLY A 133 -9.38 3.43 -24.09
C GLY A 133 -10.67 3.40 -23.28
N MET A 134 -11.60 2.51 -23.63
CA MET A 134 -12.89 2.41 -22.93
C MET A 134 -12.76 1.96 -21.46
N HIS A 135 -11.67 1.27 -21.10
CA HIS A 135 -11.43 0.82 -19.73
C HIS A 135 -10.99 1.96 -18.82
N GLY A 136 -10.45 3.04 -19.40
CA GLY A 136 -10.11 4.27 -18.70
C GLY A 136 -11.31 4.93 -18.02
N LEU A 137 -12.53 4.72 -18.53
CA LEU A 137 -13.74 5.27 -17.90
C LEU A 137 -13.95 4.75 -16.48
N VAL A 138 -13.59 3.50 -16.19
CA VAL A 138 -13.69 2.94 -14.82
C VAL A 138 -12.69 3.63 -13.90
N ILE A 139 -11.49 3.95 -14.40
CA ILE A 139 -10.45 4.62 -13.63
C ILE A 139 -10.83 6.08 -13.38
N ASP A 140 -11.35 6.78 -14.41
CA ASP A 140 -11.89 8.14 -14.28
C ASP A 140 -12.99 8.23 -13.22
N PHE A 141 -13.94 7.28 -13.21
CA PHE A 141 -14.96 7.23 -12.18
C PHE A 141 -14.38 6.95 -10.79
N PHE A 142 -13.37 6.08 -10.69
CA PHE A 142 -12.70 5.80 -9.44
C PHE A 142 -12.01 7.06 -8.88
N GLU A 143 -11.19 7.75 -9.67
CA GLU A 143 -10.45 8.95 -9.24
C GLU A 143 -11.40 10.06 -8.77
N LYS A 144 -12.49 10.29 -9.53
CA LYS A 144 -13.54 11.24 -9.14
C LYS A 144 -14.20 10.86 -7.83
N LEU A 145 -14.61 9.60 -7.70
CA LEU A 145 -15.33 9.15 -6.51
C LEU A 145 -14.41 9.17 -5.29
N ALA A 146 -13.16 8.73 -5.42
CA ALA A 146 -12.18 8.75 -4.34
C ALA A 146 -11.97 10.15 -3.77
N TYR A 147 -11.84 11.17 -4.64
CA TYR A 147 -11.76 12.58 -4.22
C TYR A 147 -13.03 13.05 -3.48
N LEU A 148 -14.21 12.67 -3.97
CA LEU A 148 -15.48 13.06 -3.34
C LEU A 148 -15.75 12.35 -2.01
N THR A 149 -15.10 11.21 -1.76
CA THR A 149 -15.35 10.37 -0.59
C THR A 149 -14.30 10.52 0.51
N GLU A 150 -13.25 11.33 0.32
CA GLU A 150 -12.17 11.51 1.29
C GLU A 150 -12.69 11.96 2.67
N ASP A 151 -13.68 12.86 2.67
CA ASP A 151 -14.33 13.39 3.87
C ASP A 151 -15.76 12.86 4.10
N LEU A 152 -16.20 11.85 3.33
CA LEU A 152 -17.57 11.37 3.41
C LEU A 152 -17.75 10.40 4.58
N GLU A 153 -18.60 10.76 5.53
CA GLU A 153 -19.03 9.85 6.60
C GLU A 153 -19.72 8.60 6.00
N GLU A 154 -19.35 7.40 6.49
CA GLU A 154 -19.92 6.12 6.06
C GLU A 154 -21.29 5.84 6.67
N GLU A 155 -22.13 6.86 6.71
CA GLU A 155 -23.53 6.74 7.04
C GLU A 155 -24.34 6.51 5.76
N GLU A 156 -25.37 5.67 5.85
CA GLU A 156 -26.24 5.40 4.70
C GLU A 156 -26.82 6.72 4.20
N THR A 157 -26.39 7.13 3.01
CA THR A 157 -26.85 8.38 2.43
C THR A 157 -28.28 8.18 1.94
N PRO A 158 -29.22 9.09 2.27
CA PRO A 158 -30.57 9.03 1.71
C PRO A 158 -30.50 8.96 0.18
N ALA A 159 -31.46 8.25 -0.42
CA ALA A 159 -31.58 8.21 -1.87
C ALA A 159 -31.60 9.65 -2.42
N LYS A 160 -30.62 9.97 -3.27
CA LYS A 160 -30.53 11.27 -3.92
C LYS A 160 -31.57 11.37 -5.03
N ASP A 161 -31.98 12.60 -5.33
CA ASP A 161 -32.88 12.90 -6.47
C ASP A 161 -32.18 12.70 -7.83
N SER A 162 -30.85 12.59 -7.83
CA SER A 162 -30.00 12.37 -9.00
C SER A 162 -29.86 10.87 -9.32
N ASP A 163 -29.75 10.54 -10.61
CA ASP A 163 -29.60 9.16 -11.06
C ASP A 163 -28.16 8.65 -10.78
N PRO A 164 -28.01 7.42 -10.27
CA PRO A 164 -26.68 6.84 -10.02
C PRO A 164 -26.01 6.40 -11.32
N ILE A 165 -24.74 6.78 -11.51
CA ILE A 165 -23.93 6.40 -12.68
C ILE A 165 -23.26 5.04 -12.44
N VAL A 166 -22.53 4.91 -11.33
CA VAL A 166 -21.68 3.75 -11.03
C VAL A 166 -21.52 3.60 -9.52
N ALA A 167 -21.36 2.37 -9.05
CA ALA A 167 -21.05 2.05 -7.66
C ALA A 167 -19.76 1.24 -7.55
N PHE A 168 -18.93 1.52 -6.55
CA PHE A 168 -17.69 0.78 -6.26
C PHE A 168 -17.80 0.10 -4.90
N GLU A 169 -17.30 -1.14 -4.78
CA GLU A 169 -17.10 -1.76 -3.46
C GLU A 169 -16.20 -0.87 -2.59
N THR A 170 -16.60 -0.60 -1.34
CA THR A 170 -15.92 0.34 -0.42
C THR A 170 -14.43 0.09 -0.30
N GLY A 171 -14.00 -1.17 -0.19
CA GLY A 171 -12.58 -1.48 -0.02
C GLY A 171 -11.72 -1.15 -1.23
N ILE A 172 -12.28 -0.89 -2.41
CA ILE A 172 -11.50 -0.34 -3.53
C ILE A 172 -10.97 1.06 -3.14
N MET A 173 -11.81 1.89 -2.49
CA MET A 173 -11.46 3.26 -2.09
C MET A 173 -10.59 3.32 -0.84
N LYS A 174 -10.78 2.39 0.12
CA LYS A 174 -10.02 2.33 1.38
C LYS A 174 -8.63 1.70 1.20
N ALA A 175 -7.78 2.31 0.38
CA ALA A 175 -6.43 1.84 0.01
C ALA A 175 -6.36 0.49 -0.73
N GLY A 176 -7.48 -0.19 -0.98
CA GLY A 176 -7.47 -1.45 -1.73
C GLY A 176 -7.02 -1.26 -3.17
N PHE A 177 -7.23 -0.10 -3.80
CA PHE A 177 -6.79 0.17 -5.17
C PHE A 177 -5.29 -0.05 -5.38
N GLN A 178 -4.45 0.28 -4.39
CA GLN A 178 -3.00 0.01 -4.45
C GLN A 178 -2.72 -1.51 -4.53
N VAL A 179 -3.46 -2.31 -3.75
CA VAL A 179 -3.40 -3.79 -3.83
C VAL A 179 -3.91 -4.30 -5.18
N LEU A 180 -4.93 -3.66 -5.75
CA LEU A 180 -5.49 -4.03 -7.05
C LEU A 180 -4.53 -3.69 -8.19
N VAL A 181 -3.76 -2.61 -8.09
CA VAL A 181 -2.66 -2.28 -9.02
C VAL A 181 -1.58 -3.35 -9.00
N LEU A 182 -1.14 -3.81 -7.82
CA LEU A 182 -0.21 -4.94 -7.71
C LEU A 182 -0.77 -6.21 -8.37
N LYS A 183 -2.06 -6.52 -8.15
CA LYS A 183 -2.73 -7.66 -8.81
C LYS A 183 -2.80 -7.50 -10.32
N ALA A 184 -3.05 -6.28 -10.82
CA ALA A 184 -3.09 -5.99 -12.24
C ALA A 184 -1.73 -6.21 -12.90
N VAL A 185 -0.64 -5.71 -12.31
CA VAL A 185 0.72 -5.95 -12.82
C VAL A 185 1.07 -7.43 -12.85
N LYS A 186 0.80 -8.17 -11.77
CA LYS A 186 1.02 -9.63 -11.75
C LYS A 186 0.28 -10.34 -12.87
N ARG A 187 -0.99 -9.99 -13.08
CA ARG A 187 -1.80 -10.56 -14.15
C ARG A 187 -1.26 -10.21 -15.55
N LEU A 188 -0.80 -8.98 -15.75
CA LEU A 188 -0.15 -8.57 -17.02
C LEU A 188 1.13 -9.39 -17.29
N ILE A 189 1.92 -9.69 -16.26
CA ILE A 189 3.11 -10.56 -16.36
C ILE A 189 2.69 -12.00 -16.72
N GLU A 190 1.70 -12.55 -16.02
CA GLU A 190 1.18 -13.90 -16.25
C GLU A 190 0.60 -14.09 -17.66
N GLU A 191 0.00 -13.04 -18.21
CA GLU A 191 -0.58 -13.03 -19.56
C GLU A 191 0.42 -12.67 -20.67
N ASP A 192 1.72 -12.51 -20.35
CA ASP A 192 2.80 -12.10 -21.28
C ASP A 192 2.49 -10.79 -22.02
N ALA A 193 1.77 -9.86 -21.37
CA ALA A 193 1.31 -8.62 -21.99
C ALA A 193 2.46 -7.67 -22.38
N PHE A 194 3.64 -7.84 -21.78
CA PHE A 194 4.81 -6.98 -22.00
C PHE A 194 5.73 -7.45 -23.13
N GLN A 195 5.40 -8.54 -23.84
CA GLN A 195 6.24 -9.07 -24.92
C GLN A 195 6.58 -8.01 -26.00
N SER A 196 5.63 -7.11 -26.28
CA SER A 196 5.80 -6.02 -27.24
C SER A 196 6.77 -4.93 -26.77
N LEU A 197 6.99 -4.79 -25.46
CA LEU A 197 7.87 -3.81 -24.81
C LEU A 197 9.21 -4.39 -24.39
N ASN A 198 9.31 -5.69 -24.14
CA ASN A 198 10.53 -6.32 -23.64
C ASN A 198 11.65 -6.32 -24.70
N LYS A 199 12.37 -5.19 -24.82
CA LYS A 199 13.45 -4.96 -25.80
C LYS A 199 14.84 -5.03 -25.18
N THR A 200 14.95 -5.06 -23.86
CA THR A 200 16.22 -5.06 -23.13
C THR A 200 16.36 -6.30 -22.25
N LYS A 201 17.59 -6.69 -21.92
CA LYS A 201 17.85 -7.88 -21.08
C LYS A 201 17.33 -7.73 -19.65
N ASN A 202 17.20 -6.51 -19.18
CA ASN A 202 16.82 -6.13 -17.83
C ASN A 202 15.52 -5.32 -17.81
N PHE A 203 14.63 -5.58 -18.78
CA PHE A 203 13.28 -5.04 -18.74
C PHE A 203 12.57 -5.49 -17.46
N ILE A 204 11.97 -4.54 -16.75
CA ILE A 204 11.12 -4.81 -15.58
C ILE A 204 9.73 -4.22 -15.78
N ALA A 205 8.74 -4.94 -15.26
CA ALA A 205 7.38 -4.44 -15.07
C ALA A 205 7.06 -4.52 -13.57
N PHE A 206 6.67 -3.40 -12.97
CA PHE A 206 6.43 -3.36 -11.53
C PHE A 206 5.27 -2.46 -11.15
N ALA A 207 4.65 -2.75 -10.00
CA ALA A 207 3.70 -1.86 -9.36
C ALA A 207 4.44 -0.92 -8.39
N ALA A 208 3.90 0.27 -8.14
CA ALA A 208 4.42 1.19 -7.13
C ALA A 208 3.30 2.00 -6.47
N THR A 209 3.52 2.44 -5.23
CA THR A 209 2.57 3.23 -4.42
C THR A 209 2.98 4.67 -4.18
N GLY A 210 4.22 5.05 -4.54
CA GLY A 210 4.77 6.38 -4.25
C GLY A 210 5.43 6.49 -2.89
N ASN A 211 5.57 5.36 -2.19
CA ASN A 211 6.35 5.27 -0.98
C ASN A 211 7.55 4.36 -1.26
N ASP A 212 8.73 4.95 -1.44
CA ASP A 212 9.95 4.25 -1.80
C ASP A 212 10.27 3.09 -0.84
N TYR A 213 10.08 3.29 0.46
CA TYR A 213 10.34 2.22 1.44
C TYR A 213 9.45 1.02 1.19
N LEU A 214 8.14 1.21 1.00
CA LEU A 214 7.20 0.12 0.71
C LEU A 214 7.44 -0.48 -0.68
N ASP A 215 7.77 0.35 -1.66
CA ASP A 215 8.00 -0.08 -3.04
C ASP A 215 9.23 -0.98 -3.15
N TYR A 216 10.37 -0.56 -2.62
CA TYR A 216 11.62 -1.34 -2.62
C TYR A 216 11.59 -2.51 -1.63
N SER A 217 10.98 -2.37 -0.46
CA SER A 217 10.93 -3.46 0.54
C SER A 217 9.96 -4.57 0.15
N LEU A 218 8.87 -4.25 -0.55
CA LEU A 218 7.76 -5.18 -0.75
C LEU A 218 7.23 -5.25 -2.18
N ILE A 219 6.78 -4.14 -2.76
CA ILE A 219 5.91 -4.17 -3.95
C ILE A 219 6.68 -4.56 -5.21
N MET A 220 7.83 -3.94 -5.45
CA MET A 220 8.69 -4.27 -6.58
C MET A 220 9.16 -5.73 -6.51
N ARG A 221 9.48 -6.24 -5.32
CA ARG A 221 9.90 -7.64 -5.10
C ARG A 221 8.80 -8.66 -5.39
N LYS A 222 7.53 -8.24 -5.39
CA LYS A 222 6.39 -9.09 -5.77
C LYS A 222 6.12 -9.13 -7.27
N THR A 223 6.77 -8.28 -8.06
CA THR A 223 6.53 -8.13 -9.50
C THR A 223 7.80 -8.32 -10.34
N ILE A 224 8.97 -8.17 -9.75
CA ILE A 224 10.27 -8.39 -10.39
C ILE A 224 10.84 -9.73 -9.92
N ASP A 225 11.44 -10.48 -10.85
CA ASP A 225 12.18 -11.69 -10.51
C ASP A 225 13.27 -11.38 -9.46
N PRO A 226 13.41 -12.18 -8.37
CA PRO A 226 14.33 -11.86 -7.29
C PRO A 226 15.80 -11.71 -7.72
N GLN A 227 16.26 -12.48 -8.71
CA GLN A 227 17.63 -12.35 -9.19
C GLN A 227 17.77 -11.05 -9.98
N LEU A 228 16.84 -10.76 -10.89
CA LEU A 228 16.84 -9.51 -11.64
C LEU A 228 16.72 -8.27 -10.72
N PHE A 229 15.93 -8.36 -9.65
CA PHE A 229 15.80 -7.29 -8.66
C PHE A 229 17.16 -6.91 -8.07
N TYR A 230 17.95 -7.88 -7.60
CA TYR A 230 19.29 -7.60 -7.06
C TYR A 230 20.35 -7.28 -8.12
N GLU A 231 20.17 -7.73 -9.36
CA GLU A 231 21.01 -7.28 -10.48
C GLU A 231 20.83 -5.79 -10.76
N ILE A 232 19.61 -5.28 -10.59
CA ILE A 232 19.26 -3.86 -10.80
C ILE A 232 19.57 -3.02 -9.56
N PHE A 233 19.29 -3.55 -8.36
CA PHE A 233 19.46 -2.88 -7.07
C PHE A 233 20.44 -3.64 -6.17
N PRO A 234 21.74 -3.70 -6.52
CA PRO A 234 22.73 -4.49 -5.79
C PRO A 234 22.98 -3.97 -4.36
N ASP A 235 22.81 -2.67 -4.13
CA ASP A 235 22.91 -2.05 -2.82
C ASP A 235 21.79 -2.50 -1.86
N LEU A 236 20.59 -2.78 -2.38
CA LEU A 236 19.50 -3.34 -1.58
C LEU A 236 19.82 -4.77 -1.11
N GLN A 237 20.62 -5.53 -1.87
CA GLN A 237 21.10 -6.85 -1.42
C GLN A 237 21.99 -6.71 -0.18
N GLU A 238 22.93 -5.76 -0.20
CA GLU A 238 23.82 -5.49 0.92
C GLU A 238 23.02 -5.02 2.15
N LYS A 239 22.08 -4.10 1.96
CA LYS A 239 21.18 -3.62 3.03
C LYS A 239 20.33 -4.76 3.62
N ASP A 240 19.81 -5.67 2.79
CA ASP A 240 19.07 -6.85 3.26
C ASP A 240 19.94 -7.77 4.13
N GLU A 241 21.21 -7.97 3.75
CA GLU A 241 22.16 -8.78 4.51
C GLU A 241 22.51 -8.12 5.85
N GLN A 242 22.74 -6.80 5.86
CA GLN A 242 23.00 -6.02 7.07
C GLN A 242 21.78 -6.01 8.02
N PHE A 243 20.58 -5.83 7.48
CA PHE A 243 19.33 -5.91 8.23
C PHE A 243 19.21 -7.27 8.91
N LYS A 244 19.39 -8.36 8.15
CA LYS A 244 19.36 -9.72 8.68
C LYS A 244 20.38 -9.96 9.80
N GLN A 245 21.60 -9.44 9.66
CA GLN A 245 22.63 -9.54 10.71
C GLN A 245 22.23 -8.77 11.97
N THR A 246 21.67 -7.58 11.82
CA THR A 246 21.17 -6.77 12.94
C THR A 246 20.04 -7.51 13.66
N MET A 247 19.10 -8.10 12.90
CA MET A 247 18.01 -8.88 13.48
C MET A 247 18.49 -10.10 14.24
N GLN A 248 19.53 -10.79 13.75
CA GLN A 248 20.14 -11.90 14.47
C GLN A 248 20.73 -11.50 15.82
N GLN A 249 21.31 -10.30 15.93
CA GLN A 249 21.85 -9.79 17.19
C GLN A 249 20.73 -9.50 18.20
N ASN A 250 19.57 -9.07 17.72
CA ASN A 250 18.41 -8.73 18.54
C ASN A 250 17.56 -9.94 18.98
N GLN A 251 17.81 -11.14 18.45
CA GLN A 251 17.07 -12.37 18.78
C GLN A 251 17.12 -12.76 20.28
N GLN A 252 18.08 -12.23 21.04
CA GLN A 252 18.23 -12.51 22.48
C GLN A 252 17.37 -11.60 23.37
N LEU A 253 16.72 -10.58 22.81
CA LEU A 253 15.87 -9.69 23.58
C LEU A 253 14.57 -10.40 23.98
N SER A 254 14.05 -10.04 25.16
CA SER A 254 12.69 -10.41 25.55
C SER A 254 11.69 -9.63 24.69
N VAL A 255 10.46 -10.15 24.54
CA VAL A 255 9.36 -9.50 23.79
C VAL A 255 9.24 -8.01 24.13
N GLY A 256 9.15 -7.67 25.42
CA GLY A 256 9.03 -6.27 25.85
C GLY A 256 10.21 -5.40 25.42
N LYS A 257 11.45 -5.89 25.51
CA LYS A 257 12.65 -5.14 25.06
C LYS A 257 12.71 -5.02 23.54
N TYR A 258 12.20 -6.00 22.83
CA TYR A 258 12.15 -5.99 21.37
C TYR A 258 11.08 -5.01 20.87
N LEU A 259 9.93 -4.94 21.56
CA LEU A 259 8.92 -3.91 21.33
C LEU A 259 9.46 -2.51 21.59
N ASP A 260 10.18 -2.31 22.71
CA ASP A 260 10.79 -1.01 23.07
C ASP A 260 11.84 -0.60 22.02
N TYR A 261 12.71 -1.53 21.60
CA TYR A 261 13.71 -1.28 20.55
C TYR A 261 13.08 -0.76 19.25
N TRP A 262 11.96 -1.35 18.84
CA TRP A 262 11.28 -0.96 17.61
C TRP A 262 10.45 0.31 17.74
N LEU A 263 9.89 0.55 18.91
CA LEU A 263 9.22 1.80 19.20
C LEU A 263 10.21 2.97 19.12
N ASP A 264 11.37 2.86 19.77
CA ASP A 264 12.44 3.86 19.71
C ASP A 264 12.88 4.13 18.27
N ALA A 265 12.97 3.06 17.46
CA ALA A 265 13.29 3.13 16.04
C ALA A 265 12.24 3.89 15.22
N LEU A 266 10.95 3.62 15.44
CA LEU A 266 9.85 4.27 14.71
C LEU A 266 9.60 5.73 15.15
N GLU A 267 10.03 6.10 16.36
CA GLU A 267 9.96 7.47 16.87
C GLU A 267 11.19 8.32 16.50
N SER A 268 12.30 7.68 16.16
CA SER A 268 13.52 8.38 15.76
C SER A 268 13.38 9.11 14.41
N GLU A 269 14.25 10.10 14.15
CA GLU A 269 14.32 10.75 12.84
C GLU A 269 14.56 9.69 11.75
N PHE A 270 13.55 9.48 10.90
CA PHE A 270 13.38 8.39 9.92
C PHE A 270 14.61 7.99 9.08
N ALA A 271 15.68 8.77 9.02
CA ALA A 271 16.83 8.50 8.15
C ALA A 271 18.01 7.76 8.82
N GLU A 272 18.14 7.78 10.15
CA GLU A 272 19.41 7.35 10.81
C GLU A 272 19.31 6.03 11.60
N VAL A 273 18.11 5.45 11.71
CA VAL A 273 17.89 4.27 12.56
C VAL A 273 17.25 3.13 11.75
N SER A 274 17.49 1.90 12.21
CA SER A 274 16.77 0.72 11.75
C SER A 274 15.26 0.96 11.89
N PRO A 275 14.41 0.52 10.94
CA PRO A 275 14.76 -0.30 9.79
C PRO A 275 15.06 0.55 8.54
N PHE A 276 14.76 1.85 8.58
CA PHE A 276 14.77 2.76 7.43
C PHE A 276 16.17 2.97 6.83
N GLN A 277 17.23 2.93 7.64
CA GLN A 277 18.62 2.95 7.13
C GLN A 277 18.93 1.78 6.15
N PHE A 278 18.10 0.74 6.16
CA PHE A 278 18.20 -0.44 5.30
C PHE A 278 17.12 -0.48 4.20
N ASP A 279 16.45 0.63 3.92
CA ASP A 279 15.34 0.76 2.96
C ASP A 279 14.20 -0.24 3.23
N LYS A 280 13.84 -0.35 4.50
CA LYS A 280 12.75 -1.21 4.98
C LYS A 280 11.55 -0.36 5.38
N ALA A 281 10.36 -0.89 5.12
CA ALA A 281 9.11 -0.26 5.50
C ALA A 281 8.72 -0.64 6.92
N GLU A 282 7.73 0.07 7.48
CA GLU A 282 7.20 -0.19 8.81
C GLU A 282 6.69 -1.62 8.96
N ILE A 283 6.13 -2.23 7.89
CA ILE A 283 5.73 -3.64 7.92
C ILE A 283 6.89 -4.58 8.26
N ASP A 284 8.12 -4.29 7.82
CA ASP A 284 9.28 -5.14 8.10
C ASP A 284 9.57 -5.22 9.61
N VAL A 285 9.28 -4.14 10.36
CA VAL A 285 9.38 -4.11 11.84
C VAL A 285 8.46 -5.15 12.43
N PHE A 286 7.17 -5.08 12.06
CA PHE A 286 6.16 -5.94 12.65
C PHE A 286 6.33 -7.40 12.20
N LEU A 287 6.83 -7.65 10.98
CA LEU A 287 7.21 -8.99 10.53
C LEU A 287 8.27 -9.63 11.44
N GLN A 288 9.18 -8.85 12.04
CA GLN A 288 10.14 -9.41 12.99
C GLN A 288 9.48 -9.85 14.31
N LEU A 289 8.38 -9.20 14.70
CA LEU A 289 7.66 -9.51 15.92
C LEU A 289 6.92 -10.86 15.84
N GLU A 290 6.63 -11.36 14.63
CA GLU A 290 5.90 -12.63 14.41
C GLU A 290 6.50 -13.81 15.15
N SER A 291 7.82 -13.83 15.26
CA SER A 291 8.57 -14.92 15.91
C SER A 291 8.19 -15.13 17.38
N PHE A 292 7.63 -14.12 18.04
CA PHE A 292 7.21 -14.20 19.44
C PHE A 292 5.80 -14.78 19.64
N GLY A 293 4.98 -14.84 18.58
CA GLY A 293 3.64 -15.42 18.60
C GLY A 293 2.79 -14.97 19.80
N ASN A 294 2.23 -15.91 20.55
CA ASN A 294 1.40 -15.63 21.72
C ASN A 294 2.08 -14.75 22.80
N ALA A 295 3.41 -14.82 22.94
CA ALA A 295 4.11 -13.98 23.91
C ALA A 295 4.04 -12.49 23.54
N LEU A 296 3.98 -12.18 22.24
CA LEU A 296 3.70 -10.84 21.73
C LEU A 296 2.31 -10.37 22.13
N ALA A 297 1.28 -11.18 21.87
CA ALA A 297 -0.10 -10.84 22.21
C ALA A 297 -0.25 -10.52 23.70
N VAL A 298 0.29 -11.36 24.58
CA VAL A 298 0.23 -11.15 26.04
C VAL A 298 0.89 -9.83 26.45
N GLU A 299 2.08 -9.54 25.93
CA GLU A 299 2.80 -8.30 26.26
C GLU A 299 2.07 -7.06 25.73
N CYS A 300 1.60 -7.09 24.48
CA CYS A 300 0.86 -5.98 23.88
C CYS A 300 -0.46 -5.71 24.62
N ILE A 301 -1.26 -6.74 24.92
CA ILE A 301 -2.52 -6.60 25.68
C ILE A 301 -2.25 -5.98 27.05
N ALA A 302 -1.23 -6.45 27.77
CA ALA A 302 -0.89 -5.90 29.09
C ALA A 302 -0.43 -4.43 29.04
N ARG A 303 0.19 -3.99 27.94
CA ARG A 303 0.56 -2.58 27.73
C ARG A 303 -0.65 -1.73 27.35
N LEU A 304 -1.53 -2.25 26.49
CA LEU A 304 -2.78 -1.60 26.09
C LEU A 304 -3.74 -1.43 27.27
N GLU A 305 -3.84 -2.42 28.17
CA GLU A 305 -4.65 -2.34 29.38
C GLU A 305 -4.22 -1.17 30.27
N LYS A 306 -2.90 -0.99 30.45
CA LYS A 306 -2.36 0.16 31.21
C LYS A 306 -2.65 1.51 30.55
N LEU A 307 -2.67 1.56 29.22
CA LEU A 307 -3.03 2.77 28.49
C LEU A 307 -4.52 3.06 28.65
N ALA A 308 -5.38 2.04 28.55
CA ALA A 308 -6.81 2.18 28.76
C ALA A 308 -7.19 2.59 30.19
N ASP A 309 -6.34 2.32 31.19
CA ASP A 309 -6.53 2.74 32.59
C ASP A 309 -6.24 4.23 32.83
N LYS A 310 -5.69 4.96 31.86
CA LYS A 310 -5.44 6.40 31.98
C LYS A 310 -6.73 7.20 31.92
N GLU A 311 -6.87 8.20 32.79
CA GLU A 311 -8.01 9.13 32.80
C GLU A 311 -7.98 10.06 31.57
N GLU A 312 -6.78 10.46 31.14
CA GLU A 312 -6.55 11.29 29.95
C GLU A 312 -5.42 10.65 29.14
N LEU A 313 -5.62 10.55 27.83
CA LEU A 313 -4.63 10.04 26.89
C LEU A 313 -4.02 11.21 26.14
N GLU A 314 -2.69 11.26 26.13
CA GLU A 314 -1.95 12.24 25.34
C GLU A 314 -1.73 11.73 23.91
N GLN A 315 -1.24 12.61 23.01
CA GLN A 315 -0.93 12.23 21.63
C GLN A 315 0.06 11.06 21.57
N GLU A 316 1.06 11.01 22.45
CA GLU A 316 2.02 9.92 22.56
C GLU A 316 1.33 8.59 22.94
N ASP A 317 0.35 8.62 23.84
CA ASP A 317 -0.41 7.44 24.23
C ASP A 317 -1.22 6.86 23.06
N ASN A 318 -1.83 7.74 22.27
CA ASN A 318 -2.54 7.32 21.06
C ASN A 318 -1.58 6.62 20.09
N GLN A 319 -0.36 7.12 19.91
CA GLN A 319 0.65 6.46 19.06
C GLN A 319 1.04 5.07 19.58
N LEU A 320 1.19 4.93 20.90
CA LEU A 320 1.44 3.64 21.54
C LEU A 320 0.28 2.66 21.36
N ILE A 321 -0.96 3.14 21.47
CA ILE A 321 -2.16 2.32 21.21
C ILE A 321 -2.12 1.77 19.78
N TYR A 322 -1.88 2.64 18.79
CA TYR A 322 -1.73 2.23 17.39
C TYR A 322 -0.58 1.23 17.19
N TYR A 323 0.57 1.45 17.83
CA TYR A 323 1.71 0.54 17.76
C TYR A 323 1.38 -0.87 18.25
N TYR A 324 0.83 -0.97 19.48
CA TYR A 324 0.56 -2.27 20.10
C TYR A 324 -0.62 -2.97 19.43
N ALA A 325 -1.62 -2.21 18.96
CA ALA A 325 -2.69 -2.73 18.12
C ALA A 325 -2.14 -3.38 16.84
N GLU A 326 -1.25 -2.66 16.14
CA GLU A 326 -0.62 -3.16 14.92
C GLU A 326 0.23 -4.41 15.23
N ALA A 327 1.03 -4.41 16.29
CA ALA A 327 1.83 -5.56 16.70
C ALA A 327 0.98 -6.81 16.99
N ILE A 328 -0.23 -6.66 17.55
CA ILE A 328 -1.14 -7.79 17.80
C ILE A 328 -1.52 -8.52 16.49
N HIS A 329 -1.64 -7.83 15.35
CA HIS A 329 -1.88 -8.48 14.06
C HIS A 329 -0.79 -9.49 13.67
N PHE A 330 0.41 -9.32 14.20
CA PHE A 330 1.58 -10.17 13.93
C PHE A 330 1.81 -11.22 15.01
N ALA A 331 1.02 -11.23 16.09
CA ALA A 331 1.12 -12.24 17.15
C ALA A 331 0.57 -13.62 16.74
N GLY A 332 -0.05 -13.73 15.56
CA GLY A 332 -0.73 -14.92 15.06
C GLY A 332 -2.16 -15.04 15.59
N GLY A 333 -2.66 -16.27 15.75
CA GLY A 333 -4.03 -16.50 16.21
C GLY A 333 -4.19 -16.21 17.71
N LEU A 334 -5.08 -15.26 18.04
CA LEU A 334 -5.42 -14.94 19.42
C LEU A 334 -6.35 -15.98 20.04
N SER A 335 -6.16 -16.29 21.32
CA SER A 335 -7.09 -17.10 22.09
C SER A 335 -8.44 -16.39 22.25
N PRO A 336 -9.56 -17.11 22.50
CA PRO A 336 -10.85 -16.48 22.76
C PRO A 336 -10.82 -15.47 23.91
N GLU A 337 -10.03 -15.76 24.95
CA GLU A 337 -9.85 -14.87 26.10
C GLU A 337 -9.09 -13.61 25.70
N GLN A 338 -8.03 -13.73 24.91
CA GLN A 338 -7.28 -12.57 24.39
C GLN A 338 -8.16 -11.71 23.48
N LYS A 339 -8.95 -12.33 22.60
CA LYS A 339 -9.92 -11.62 21.76
C LYS A 339 -10.91 -10.82 22.60
N LEU A 340 -11.46 -11.43 23.65
CA LEU A 340 -12.39 -10.75 24.57
C LEU A 340 -11.71 -9.60 25.32
N GLU A 341 -10.47 -9.77 25.73
CA GLU A 341 -9.71 -8.71 26.41
C GLU A 341 -9.42 -7.54 25.47
N CYS A 342 -9.04 -7.81 24.22
CA CYS A 342 -8.91 -6.78 23.20
C CYS A 342 -10.22 -6.00 22.99
N ILE A 343 -11.37 -6.68 22.94
CA ILE A 343 -12.68 -6.01 22.82
C ILE A 343 -12.92 -5.07 24.00
N ARG A 344 -12.71 -5.54 25.23
CA ARG A 344 -12.92 -4.72 26.43
C ARG A 344 -12.01 -3.50 26.49
N ILE A 345 -10.74 -3.67 26.10
CA ILE A 345 -9.78 -2.58 26.03
C ILE A 345 -10.25 -1.55 25.00
N ALA A 346 -10.66 -1.99 23.81
CA ALA A 346 -11.20 -1.13 22.77
C ALA A 346 -12.45 -0.35 23.23
N GLU A 347 -13.42 -1.02 23.86
CA GLU A 347 -14.63 -0.37 24.42
C GLU A 347 -14.28 0.72 25.43
N ARG A 348 -13.32 0.45 26.33
CA ARG A 348 -12.87 1.43 27.33
C ARG A 348 -12.12 2.62 26.72
N LEU A 349 -11.32 2.38 25.68
CA LEU A 349 -10.64 3.45 24.96
C LEU A 349 -11.65 4.35 24.25
N ASP A 350 -12.76 3.80 23.74
CA ASP A 350 -13.86 4.57 23.14
C ASP A 350 -14.57 5.48 24.14
N GLU A 351 -14.89 4.94 25.32
CA GLU A 351 -15.58 5.71 26.37
C GLU A 351 -14.78 6.94 26.80
N ASN A 352 -13.45 6.90 26.63
CA ASN A 352 -12.54 7.97 26.99
C ASN A 352 -12.28 8.99 25.86
N GLN A 353 -12.74 8.77 24.62
CA GLN A 353 -12.49 9.71 23.50
C GLN A 353 -13.60 9.73 22.43
N GLU A 354 -13.99 10.93 21.98
CA GLU A 354 -14.87 11.09 20.80
C GLU A 354 -14.17 10.75 19.46
N GLU A 355 -12.83 10.65 19.42
CA GLU A 355 -12.03 10.50 18.18
C GLU A 355 -11.41 9.10 17.96
N THR A 356 -11.63 8.11 18.83
CA THR A 356 -11.06 6.74 18.70
C THR A 356 -11.88 5.78 17.85
N PHE A 357 -12.99 6.22 17.24
CA PHE A 357 -13.93 5.34 16.55
C PHE A 357 -13.28 4.51 15.42
N GLY A 358 -12.26 5.05 14.74
CA GLY A 358 -11.50 4.33 13.71
C GLY A 358 -10.65 3.17 14.24
N LEU A 359 -10.14 3.27 15.47
CA LEU A 359 -9.32 2.23 16.11
C LEU A 359 -10.14 0.96 16.37
N ILE A 360 -11.40 1.09 16.75
CA ILE A 360 -12.28 -0.03 17.11
C ILE A 360 -12.75 -0.78 15.87
N GLN A 361 -13.01 -0.08 14.77
CA GLN A 361 -13.35 -0.73 13.50
C GLN A 361 -12.20 -1.58 12.96
N ASP A 362 -10.96 -1.10 13.09
CA ASP A 362 -9.77 -1.87 12.73
C ASP A 362 -9.59 -3.09 13.64
N TRP A 363 -9.86 -2.96 14.94
CA TRP A 363 -9.81 -4.09 15.89
C TRP A 363 -10.95 -5.09 15.67
N ALA A 364 -12.13 -4.66 15.23
CA ALA A 364 -13.20 -5.56 14.85
C ALA A 364 -12.79 -6.49 13.70
N THR A 365 -11.84 -6.05 12.87
CA THR A 365 -11.23 -6.86 11.79
C THR A 365 -10.20 -7.86 12.32
N LEU A 366 -9.50 -7.57 13.43
CA LEU A 366 -8.64 -8.53 14.16
C LEU A 366 -9.42 -9.72 14.75
N LEU A 367 -10.70 -9.50 15.06
CA LEU A 367 -11.49 -10.42 15.87
C LEU A 367 -12.31 -11.41 15.05
N LYS A 368 -12.59 -11.09 13.78
CA LYS A 368 -13.19 -11.99 12.78
C LYS A 368 -12.17 -13.03 12.33
#